data_AF-A0A6J8ACU9-F1
#
_entry.id   AF-A0A6J8ACU9-F1
#
_cell.length_a   1.000
_cell.length_b   1.000
_cell.length_c   1.000
_cell.angle_alpha   90.00
_cell.angle_beta   90.00
_cell.angle_gamma   90.00
#
_symmetry.space_group_name_H-M   'P 1'
#
loop_
_entity.id
_entity.type
_entity.pdbx_description
1 polymer ?
#
loop_
_entity_poly.entity_id
_entity_poly.type
_entity_poly.pdbx_seq_one_letter_code
_entity_poly.pdbx_strand_id
1 'polypeptide(L)'
;MDKTINDYPLSSLPSKQSKRTGKAKLSLFEQIDPNLYDEHAKLITFYTNLDRIQPWIKTLDIYYYDNLGKEPDYDIEWYDEPKTWENRNNSGNSVIFEVLKKGELQFKITFFVTTGTIRVQGSHYSEFVNIHFPILKEILDKVLTNISQTSPTNTCISHDCHDDNNNTHINELCPVDKVTCVLPDSQTGLKSVLVQDDQP
;
A
#
# COMPACT_ATOMS: atom_id res chain seq x y z
N MET A 1 0.46 25.21 -3.27
CA MET A 1 -0.55 24.88 -2.24
C MET A 1 -0.34 23.43 -1.88
N ASP A 2 -0.14 23.18 -0.59
CA ASP A 2 0.30 21.92 -0.01
C ASP A 2 -0.72 20.79 -0.18
N LYS A 3 -0.27 19.58 -0.56
CA LYS A 3 -0.53 18.41 0.28
C LYS A 3 0.34 17.20 -0.02
N THR A 4 0.75 16.63 1.10
CA THR A 4 1.84 15.70 1.34
C THR A 4 1.36 14.27 1.33
N ILE A 5 2.14 13.39 0.70
CA ILE A 5 2.04 11.95 0.85
C ILE A 5 2.15 11.42 2.29
N ASN A 6 2.53 12.29 3.23
CA ASN A 6 2.52 12.01 4.67
C ASN A 6 1.08 11.97 5.28
N ASP A 7 0.02 12.33 4.55
CA ASP A 7 -1.37 12.42 5.06
C ASP A 7 -2.28 11.21 4.76
N TYR A 8 -1.77 10.11 4.21
CA TYR A 8 -2.54 8.87 4.10
C TYR A 8 -2.11 7.88 5.19
N PRO A 9 -2.52 8.07 6.47
CA PRO A 9 -2.23 7.07 7.49
C PRO A 9 -2.81 5.73 7.02
N LEU A 10 -2.16 4.62 7.36
CA LEU A 10 -2.63 3.27 7.02
C LEU A 10 -4.11 3.05 7.41
N SER A 11 -4.60 3.77 8.42
CA SER A 11 -6.02 3.77 8.83
C SER A 11 -7.00 4.29 7.77
N SER A 12 -6.55 5.11 6.82
CA SER A 12 -7.35 5.66 5.72
C SER A 12 -7.47 4.70 4.54
N LEU A 13 -6.64 3.65 4.49
CA LEU A 13 -6.78 2.59 3.50
C LEU A 13 -7.97 1.68 3.84
N PRO A 14 -8.64 1.12 2.82
CA PRO A 14 -9.69 0.14 3.03
C PRO A 14 -9.12 -1.08 3.77
N SER A 15 -9.91 -1.70 4.64
CA SER A 15 -9.45 -2.90 5.37
C SER A 15 -9.44 -4.17 4.51
N LYS A 16 -10.10 -4.12 3.35
CA LYS A 16 -10.16 -5.21 2.36
C LYS A 16 -10.41 -4.64 0.98
N GLN A 17 -9.94 -5.33 -0.05
CA GLN A 17 -10.30 -4.96 -1.42
C GLN A 17 -11.74 -5.35 -1.75
N SER A 18 -12.47 -4.39 -2.32
CA SER A 18 -13.76 -4.58 -2.96
C SER A 18 -13.59 -5.39 -4.25
N LYS A 19 -14.61 -6.19 -4.58
CA LYS A 19 -14.61 -6.95 -5.84
C LYS A 19 -14.65 -5.98 -7.03
N ARG A 20 -13.73 -6.17 -7.99
CA ARG A 20 -13.79 -5.49 -9.29
C ARG A 20 -15.06 -5.90 -10.04
N THR A 21 -15.59 -5.02 -10.87
CA THR A 21 -16.81 -5.25 -11.67
C THR A 21 -16.58 -4.96 -13.15
N GLY A 22 -17.48 -5.43 -14.02
CA GLY A 22 -17.38 -5.23 -15.47
C GLY A 22 -16.06 -5.71 -16.08
N LYS A 23 -15.56 -4.97 -17.08
CA LYS A 23 -14.28 -5.25 -17.76
C LYS A 23 -13.07 -5.15 -16.84
N ALA A 24 -13.13 -4.34 -15.77
CA ALA A 24 -12.03 -4.22 -14.81
C ALA A 24 -11.72 -5.55 -14.08
N LYS A 25 -12.65 -6.51 -14.03
CA LYS A 25 -12.37 -7.87 -13.54
C LYS A 25 -11.28 -8.58 -14.36
N LEU A 26 -11.19 -8.28 -15.65
CA LEU A 26 -10.27 -8.91 -16.60
C LEU A 26 -8.93 -8.17 -16.69
N SER A 27 -8.80 -7.02 -16.02
CA SER A 27 -7.54 -6.28 -15.96
C SER A 27 -6.43 -7.15 -15.36
N LEU A 28 -5.22 -6.97 -15.88
CA LEU A 28 -4.04 -7.69 -15.42
C LEU A 28 -3.42 -7.02 -14.19
N PHE A 29 -2.73 -7.83 -13.37
CA PHE A 29 -2.02 -7.34 -12.20
C PHE A 29 -0.81 -6.54 -12.66
N GLU A 30 -0.86 -5.23 -12.45
CA GLU A 30 0.21 -4.28 -12.78
C GLU A 30 0.81 -4.46 -14.17
N GLN A 31 -0.04 -4.79 -15.12
CA GLN A 31 0.28 -4.95 -16.52
C GLN A 31 -0.83 -4.32 -17.34
N ILE A 32 -0.46 -3.65 -18.43
CA ILE A 32 -1.41 -3.05 -19.35
C ILE A 32 -1.77 -4.10 -20.40
N ASP A 33 -3.07 -4.35 -20.55
CA ASP A 33 -3.62 -5.03 -21.71
C ASP A 33 -4.27 -4.00 -22.64
N PRO A 34 -3.65 -3.64 -23.78
CA PRO A 34 -4.22 -2.67 -24.71
C PRO A 34 -5.50 -3.17 -25.39
N ASN A 35 -5.78 -4.48 -25.36
CA ASN A 35 -6.95 -5.08 -26.02
C ASN A 35 -8.17 -5.20 -25.11
N LEU A 36 -8.04 -4.87 -23.82
CA LEU A 36 -9.14 -4.99 -22.86
C LEU A 36 -10.32 -4.05 -23.21
N TYR A 37 -9.99 -2.85 -23.69
CA TYR A 37 -10.94 -1.84 -24.12
C TYR A 37 -10.83 -1.58 -25.62
N ASP A 38 -11.92 -1.09 -26.20
CA ASP A 38 -11.91 -0.61 -27.58
C ASP A 38 -11.04 0.65 -27.67
N GLU A 39 -10.31 0.83 -28.76
CA GLU A 39 -9.43 1.99 -28.99
C GLU A 39 -10.20 3.33 -28.88
N HIS A 40 -11.46 3.35 -29.30
CA HIS A 40 -12.32 4.53 -29.20
C HIS A 40 -12.66 4.90 -27.74
N ALA A 41 -12.53 3.97 -26.79
CA ALA A 41 -12.74 4.25 -25.37
C ALA A 41 -11.61 5.12 -24.80
N LYS A 42 -10.44 5.17 -25.45
CA LYS A 42 -9.27 5.95 -25.01
C LYS A 42 -8.92 5.69 -23.54
N LEU A 43 -8.93 4.41 -23.18
CA LEU A 43 -8.99 3.93 -21.81
C LEU A 43 -8.10 2.70 -21.64
N ILE A 44 -7.28 2.72 -20.60
CA ILE A 44 -6.57 1.54 -20.12
C ILE A 44 -6.83 1.34 -18.64
N THR A 45 -6.74 0.08 -18.20
CA THR A 45 -6.96 -0.27 -16.80
C THR A 45 -6.07 -1.44 -16.42
N PHE A 46 -5.46 -1.34 -15.25
CA PHE A 46 -4.75 -2.43 -14.60
C PHE A 46 -5.12 -2.40 -13.11
N TYR A 47 -4.72 -3.42 -12.36
CA TYR A 47 -4.97 -3.43 -10.92
C TYR A 47 -3.72 -3.74 -10.12
N THR A 48 -3.77 -3.38 -8.84
CA THR A 48 -2.79 -3.76 -7.83
C THR A 48 -3.50 -4.33 -6.58
N ASN A 49 -2.71 -4.83 -5.64
CA ASN A 49 -3.21 -5.40 -4.38
C ASN A 49 -3.19 -4.37 -3.26
N LEU A 50 -3.87 -4.70 -2.15
CA LEU A 50 -4.10 -3.79 -1.02
C LEU A 50 -2.79 -3.25 -0.42
N ASP A 51 -1.81 -4.13 -0.25
CA ASP A 51 -0.48 -3.86 0.27
C ASP A 51 0.34 -2.92 -0.62
N ARG A 52 0.01 -2.84 -1.91
CA ARG A 52 0.72 -2.03 -2.90
C ARG A 52 0.02 -0.72 -3.24
N ILE A 53 -1.13 -0.43 -2.62
CA ILE A 53 -1.85 0.84 -2.84
C ILE A 53 -0.99 2.04 -2.46
N GLN A 54 -0.48 2.08 -1.23
CA GLN A 54 0.38 3.17 -0.79
C GLN A 54 1.65 3.31 -1.65
N PRO A 55 2.38 2.21 -1.95
CA PRO A 55 3.47 2.25 -2.90
C PRO A 55 3.11 2.85 -4.26
N TRP A 56 1.94 2.53 -4.82
CA TRP A 56 1.46 3.12 -6.07
C TRP A 56 1.12 4.60 -5.96
N ILE A 57 0.43 5.02 -4.89
CA ILE A 57 0.17 6.46 -4.65
C ILE A 57 1.49 7.22 -4.58
N LYS A 58 2.49 6.67 -3.87
CA LYS A 58 3.85 7.21 -3.79
C LYS A 58 4.58 7.25 -5.12
N THR A 59 4.39 6.23 -5.94
CA THR A 59 4.96 6.19 -7.28
C THR A 59 4.37 7.30 -8.16
N LEU A 60 3.05 7.51 -8.09
CA LEU A 60 2.35 8.54 -8.85
C LEU A 60 2.76 9.95 -8.39
N ASP A 61 2.90 10.18 -7.09
CA ASP A 61 3.41 11.43 -6.52
C ASP A 61 4.80 11.78 -7.04
N ILE A 62 5.74 10.84 -6.88
CA ILE A 62 7.12 11.02 -7.30
C ILE A 62 7.16 11.38 -8.78
N TYR A 63 6.44 10.64 -9.63
CA TYR A 63 6.52 10.89 -11.06
C TYR A 63 5.78 12.15 -11.50
N TYR A 64 4.50 12.30 -11.11
CA TYR A 64 3.68 13.37 -11.63
C TYR A 64 3.91 14.68 -10.90
N TYR A 65 3.97 14.71 -9.57
CA TYR A 65 4.10 15.95 -8.84
C TYR A 65 5.57 16.39 -8.71
N ASP A 66 6.44 15.49 -8.26
CA ASP A 66 7.84 15.82 -7.97
C ASP A 66 8.72 15.90 -9.22
N ASN A 67 8.32 15.30 -10.34
CA ASN A 67 9.06 15.39 -11.60
C ASN A 67 8.25 16.16 -12.64
N LEU A 68 7.17 15.59 -13.17
CA LEU A 68 6.47 16.18 -14.31
C LEU A 68 5.86 17.56 -14.00
N GLY A 69 5.37 17.78 -12.77
CA GLY A 69 4.80 19.05 -12.31
C GLY A 69 5.83 20.18 -12.13
N LYS A 70 7.14 19.89 -12.25
CA LYS A 70 8.19 20.91 -12.28
C LYS A 70 8.51 21.39 -13.69
N GLU A 71 8.02 20.68 -14.71
CA GLU A 71 8.19 21.09 -16.10
C GLU A 71 7.23 22.24 -16.43
N PRO A 72 7.69 23.33 -17.07
CA PRO A 72 6.90 24.56 -17.24
C PRO A 72 5.68 24.38 -18.14
N ASP A 73 5.69 23.34 -18.98
CA ASP A 73 4.60 23.02 -19.91
C ASP A 73 3.50 22.18 -19.26
N TYR A 74 3.72 21.63 -18.05
CA TYR A 74 2.79 20.72 -17.39
C TYR A 74 2.13 21.36 -16.19
N ASP A 75 0.85 21.03 -16.00
CA ASP A 75 0.09 21.34 -14.79
C ASP A 75 -0.57 20.05 -14.31
N ILE A 76 -0.42 19.76 -13.02
CA ILE A 76 -0.78 18.47 -12.43
C ILE A 76 -1.75 18.74 -11.29
N GLU A 77 -3.01 18.38 -11.51
CA GLU A 77 -4.00 18.42 -10.44
C GLU A 77 -4.04 17.09 -9.72
N TRP A 78 -3.86 17.13 -8.40
CA TRP A 78 -4.06 16.00 -7.51
C TRP A 78 -5.22 16.29 -6.57
N TYR A 79 -6.22 15.42 -6.56
CA TYR A 79 -7.26 15.47 -5.53
C TYR A 79 -7.90 14.11 -5.23
N ASP A 80 -8.55 14.04 -4.08
CA ASP A 80 -9.40 12.90 -3.70
C ASP A 80 -10.83 13.09 -4.23
N GLU A 81 -11.45 11.99 -4.66
CA GLU A 81 -12.88 11.95 -5.00
C GLU A 81 -13.57 10.81 -4.24
N PRO A 82 -14.56 11.11 -3.37
CA PRO A 82 -14.95 12.47 -2.94
C PRO A 82 -13.84 13.15 -2.12
N LYS A 83 -13.89 14.49 -2.00
CA LYS A 83 -12.87 15.29 -1.27
C LYS A 83 -12.64 14.85 0.18
N THR A 84 -13.65 14.25 0.80
CA THR A 84 -13.58 13.67 2.16
C THR A 84 -14.16 12.27 2.12
N TRP A 85 -13.41 11.28 2.58
CA TRP A 85 -13.87 9.88 2.65
C TRP A 85 -14.53 9.59 3.99
N GLU A 86 -15.86 9.70 4.05
CA GLU A 86 -16.62 9.36 5.26
C GLU A 86 -16.58 7.85 5.58
N ASN A 87 -16.51 7.01 4.55
CA ASN A 87 -16.39 5.57 4.67
C ASN A 87 -15.25 5.06 3.79
N ARG A 88 -14.14 4.65 4.41
CA ARG A 88 -12.94 4.13 3.72
C ARG A 88 -13.21 2.91 2.83
N ASN A 89 -14.29 2.17 3.07
CA ASN A 89 -14.67 0.99 2.28
C ASN A 89 -15.63 1.32 1.12
N ASN A 90 -16.00 2.59 0.93
CA ASN A 90 -16.86 3.00 -0.17
C ASN A 90 -16.14 2.81 -1.51
N SER A 91 -16.77 2.05 -2.43
CA SER A 91 -16.23 1.76 -3.76
C SER A 91 -15.92 3.01 -4.60
N GLY A 92 -16.53 4.15 -4.28
CA GLY A 92 -16.31 5.43 -4.93
C GLY A 92 -15.02 6.15 -4.52
N ASN A 93 -14.36 5.75 -3.43
CA ASN A 93 -13.15 6.43 -2.97
C ASN A 93 -12.01 6.25 -3.98
N SER A 94 -11.50 7.36 -4.47
CA SER A 94 -10.44 7.39 -5.46
C SER A 94 -9.49 8.56 -5.25
N VAL A 95 -8.25 8.36 -5.69
CA VAL A 95 -7.24 9.41 -5.86
C VAL A 95 -7.13 9.71 -7.35
N ILE A 96 -7.12 10.99 -7.71
CA ILE A 96 -7.12 11.43 -9.09
C ILE A 96 -5.89 12.28 -9.38
N PHE A 97 -5.28 12.00 -10.53
CA PHE A 97 -4.26 12.84 -11.15
C PHE A 97 -4.78 13.29 -12.51
N GLU A 98 -4.91 14.59 -12.72
CA GLU A 98 -5.17 15.16 -14.04
C GLU A 98 -3.87 15.74 -14.58
N VAL A 99 -3.47 15.27 -15.76
CA VAL A 99 -2.22 15.70 -16.40
C VAL A 99 -2.59 16.66 -17.52
N LEU A 100 -2.35 17.94 -17.28
CA LEU A 100 -2.53 18.99 -18.26
C LEU A 100 -1.18 19.36 -18.87
N LYS A 101 -1.20 19.69 -20.17
CA LYS A 101 -0.05 20.24 -20.88
C LYS A 101 -0.49 21.50 -21.60
N LYS A 102 0.13 22.63 -21.30
CA LYS A 102 -0.24 23.96 -21.84
C LYS A 102 -1.73 24.28 -21.68
N GLY A 103 -2.31 23.87 -20.55
CA GLY A 103 -3.74 24.07 -20.22
C GLY A 103 -4.70 23.06 -20.83
N GLU A 104 -4.24 22.08 -21.62
CA GLU A 104 -5.09 21.03 -22.19
C GLU A 104 -4.93 19.72 -21.42
N LEU A 105 -6.06 19.12 -21.02
CA LEU A 105 -6.09 17.80 -20.37
C LEU A 105 -5.61 16.72 -21.35
N GLN A 106 -4.46 16.12 -21.05
CA GLN A 106 -3.87 15.04 -21.84
C GLN A 106 -4.54 13.70 -21.49
N PHE A 107 -4.58 13.40 -20.20
CA PHE A 107 -5.28 12.25 -19.63
C PHE A 107 -5.49 12.42 -18.12
N LYS A 108 -6.41 11.62 -17.59
CA LYS A 108 -6.75 11.49 -16.18
C LYS A 108 -6.43 10.09 -15.69
N ILE A 109 -5.74 10.00 -14.57
CA ILE A 109 -5.51 8.75 -13.82
C ILE A 109 -6.49 8.74 -12.65
N THR A 110 -7.30 7.70 -12.55
CA THR A 110 -8.19 7.45 -11.41
C THR A 110 -7.74 6.18 -10.72
N PHE A 111 -7.27 6.30 -9.48
CA PHE A 111 -6.91 5.18 -8.64
C PHE A 111 -8.04 4.87 -7.65
N PHE A 112 -8.83 3.85 -7.95
CA PHE A 112 -9.88 3.34 -7.07
C PHE A 112 -9.30 2.53 -5.91
N VAL A 113 -8.99 3.23 -4.82
CA VAL A 113 -8.30 2.71 -3.63
C VAL A 113 -8.99 1.45 -3.08
N THR A 114 -10.31 1.39 -3.08
CA THR A 114 -11.02 0.20 -2.58
C THR A 114 -10.88 -1.04 -3.43
N THR A 115 -10.66 -0.91 -4.74
CA THR A 115 -10.56 -2.07 -5.65
C THR A 115 -9.14 -2.35 -6.10
N GLY A 116 -8.20 -1.45 -5.79
CA GLY A 116 -6.85 -1.47 -6.34
C GLY A 116 -6.79 -1.17 -7.84
N THR A 117 -7.90 -0.72 -8.44
CA THR A 117 -7.97 -0.49 -9.90
C THR A 117 -7.38 0.86 -10.24
N ILE A 118 -6.43 0.89 -11.17
CA ILE A 118 -5.86 2.12 -11.73
C ILE A 118 -6.36 2.23 -13.16
N ARG A 119 -7.05 3.34 -13.44
CA ARG A 119 -7.68 3.63 -14.72
C ARG A 119 -7.05 4.87 -15.31
N VAL A 120 -6.64 4.83 -16.57
CA VAL A 120 -6.14 6.01 -17.29
C VAL A 120 -7.00 6.28 -18.51
N GLN A 121 -7.50 7.49 -18.61
CA GLN A 121 -8.46 7.90 -19.63
C GLN A 121 -8.06 9.24 -20.25
N GLY A 122 -8.04 9.34 -21.58
CA GLY A 122 -7.76 10.61 -22.27
C GLY A 122 -7.28 10.43 -23.70
N SER A 123 -7.29 11.51 -24.49
CA SER A 123 -6.82 11.50 -25.89
C SER A 123 -5.36 11.05 -26.03
N HIS A 124 -4.54 11.30 -25.02
CA HIS A 124 -3.12 10.97 -25.01
C HIS A 124 -2.80 9.80 -24.06
N TYR A 125 -3.75 8.90 -23.82
CA TYR A 125 -3.50 7.71 -22.98
C TYR A 125 -2.37 6.81 -23.52
N SER A 126 -2.09 6.84 -24.82
CA SER A 126 -0.99 6.10 -25.42
C SER A 126 0.39 6.60 -24.94
N GLU A 127 0.52 7.89 -24.61
CA GLU A 127 1.73 8.44 -23.96
C GLU A 127 1.91 7.82 -22.58
N PHE A 128 0.82 7.63 -21.83
CA PHE A 128 0.87 6.90 -20.57
C PHE A 128 1.37 5.47 -20.77
N VAL A 129 0.80 4.73 -21.74
CA VAL A 129 1.17 3.32 -21.98
C VAL A 129 2.64 3.17 -22.36
N ASN A 130 3.10 4.01 -23.31
CA ASN A 130 4.41 3.81 -23.95
C ASN A 130 5.56 4.48 -23.20
N ILE A 131 5.28 5.53 -22.43
CA ILE A 131 6.32 6.34 -21.76
C ILE A 131 6.17 6.26 -20.25
N HIS A 132 5.00 6.66 -19.73
CA HIS A 132 4.86 6.84 -18.28
C HIS A 132 4.83 5.51 -17.51
N PHE A 133 4.10 4.51 -18.02
CA PHE A 133 3.91 3.26 -17.31
C PHE A 133 5.21 2.48 -17.06
N PRO A 134 6.15 2.33 -18.03
CA PRO A 134 7.46 1.76 -17.76
C PRO A 134 8.23 2.50 -16.66
N ILE A 135 8.25 3.84 -16.69
CA ILE A 135 8.94 4.67 -15.68
C ILE A 135 8.29 4.49 -14.30
N LEU A 136 6.97 4.49 -14.24
CA LEU A 136 6.22 4.25 -13.00
C LEU A 136 6.54 2.87 -12.42
N LYS A 137 6.69 1.83 -13.25
CA LYS A 137 7.09 0.50 -12.79
C LYS A 137 8.48 0.50 -12.16
N GLU A 138 9.45 1.19 -12.77
CA GLU A 138 10.80 1.32 -12.19
C GLU A 138 10.80 2.09 -10.86
N ILE A 139 10.02 3.16 -10.76
CA ILE A 139 9.87 3.93 -9.51
C ILE A 139 9.22 3.05 -8.43
N LEU A 140 8.16 2.31 -8.79
CA LEU A 140 7.45 1.42 -7.87
C LEU A 140 8.38 0.35 -7.29
N ASP A 141 9.22 -0.28 -8.11
CA ASP A 141 10.15 -1.31 -7.66
C ASP A 141 11.17 -0.74 -6.64
N LYS A 142 11.62 0.51 -6.84
CA LYS A 142 12.46 1.24 -5.87
C LYS A 142 11.70 1.56 -4.59
N VAL A 143 10.46 2.04 -4.69
CA VAL A 143 9.61 2.34 -3.53
C VAL A 143 9.41 1.10 -2.67
N LEU A 144 9.12 -0.05 -3.29
CA LEU A 144 8.92 -1.32 -2.58
C LEU A 144 10.19 -1.79 -1.88
N THR A 145 11.34 -1.69 -2.55
CA THR A 145 12.64 -2.07 -1.96
C THR A 145 12.98 -1.24 -0.72
N ASN A 146 12.73 0.08 -0.77
CA ASN A 146 13.01 0.98 0.36
C ASN A 146 12.10 0.70 1.57
N ILE A 147 10.83 0.33 1.33
CA ILE A 147 9.90 -0.01 2.42
C ILE A 147 10.33 -1.31 3.12
N SER A 148 10.80 -2.31 2.37
CA SER A 148 11.29 -3.57 2.96
C SER A 148 12.51 -3.36 3.87
N GLN A 149 13.37 -2.39 3.59
CA GLN A 149 14.54 -2.06 4.41
C GLN A 149 14.21 -1.31 5.71
N THR A 150 13.04 -0.68 5.80
CA THR A 150 12.57 0.05 7.00
C THR A 150 11.75 -0.79 7.97
N SER A 151 11.54 -2.09 7.69
CA SER A 151 11.01 -2.99 8.72
C SER A 151 12.03 -3.06 9.86
N PRO A 152 11.67 -2.71 11.12
CA PRO A 152 12.61 -2.78 12.20
C PRO A 152 13.08 -4.23 12.31
N THR A 153 14.35 -4.46 12.01
CA THR A 153 15.08 -5.56 12.61
C THR A 153 14.82 -5.40 14.10
N ASN A 154 14.01 -6.29 14.68
CA ASN A 154 13.94 -6.42 16.12
C ASN A 154 15.36 -6.78 16.56
N THR A 155 16.17 -5.76 16.85
CA THR A 155 17.35 -5.91 17.67
C THR A 155 16.80 -6.42 18.98
N CYS A 156 16.90 -7.73 19.20
CA CYS A 156 16.76 -8.29 20.53
C CYS A 156 17.77 -7.54 21.38
N ILE A 157 17.31 -6.56 22.15
CA ILE A 157 18.07 -6.05 23.28
C ILE A 157 18.05 -7.22 24.24
N SER A 158 19.08 -8.07 24.15
CA SER A 158 19.43 -8.96 25.24
C SER A 158 19.64 -8.04 26.43
N HIS A 159 18.70 -8.06 27.37
CA HIS A 159 19.01 -7.58 28.69
C HIS A 159 20.03 -8.58 29.23
N ASP A 160 21.30 -8.15 29.22
CA ASP A 160 22.35 -8.77 30.00
C ASP A 160 21.94 -8.70 31.48
N CYS A 161 21.24 -9.73 31.93
CA CYS A 161 21.27 -10.13 33.32
C CYS A 161 22.58 -10.89 33.50
N HIS A 162 23.66 -10.15 33.71
CA HIS A 162 24.96 -10.71 34.08
C HIS A 162 24.80 -11.46 35.42
N ASP A 163 25.16 -12.74 35.43
CA ASP A 163 25.96 -13.34 36.49
C ASP A 163 26.74 -14.54 35.91
N ASP A 164 28.03 -14.29 35.74
CA ASP A 164 29.19 -15.19 35.70
C ASP A 164 29.08 -16.60 35.09
N ASN A 165 29.77 -16.78 33.95
CA ASN A 165 30.98 -17.62 33.82
C ASN A 165 31.03 -18.39 32.48
N ASN A 166 32.17 -18.25 31.78
CA ASN A 166 32.68 -19.02 30.63
C ASN A 166 32.04 -18.88 29.22
N ASN A 167 32.72 -18.04 28.41
CA ASN A 167 33.28 -18.33 27.08
C ASN A 167 32.69 -19.54 26.31
N THR A 168 31.90 -19.31 25.25
CA THR A 168 32.06 -19.90 23.90
C THR A 168 31.13 -19.17 22.91
N HIS A 169 31.69 -18.71 21.79
CA HIS A 169 30.97 -18.12 20.65
C HIS A 169 30.20 -19.22 19.90
N ILE A 170 28.87 -19.12 19.79
CA ILE A 170 28.07 -19.94 18.87
C ILE A 170 27.02 -19.04 18.20
N ASN A 171 27.11 -18.90 16.88
CA ASN A 171 26.03 -18.36 16.05
C ASN A 171 24.99 -19.48 15.90
N GLU A 172 23.90 -19.42 16.67
CA GLU A 172 22.74 -20.31 16.47
C GLU A 172 21.59 -19.57 15.79
N LEU A 173 21.08 -20.17 14.71
CA LEU A 173 19.80 -19.86 14.10
C LEU A 173 18.68 -20.15 15.11
N CYS A 174 17.84 -19.18 15.43
CA CYS A 174 16.62 -19.44 16.21
C CYS A 174 15.55 -20.13 15.35
N PRO A 175 15.02 -21.29 15.77
CA PRO A 175 13.76 -21.82 15.26
C PRO A 175 12.57 -21.06 15.86
N VAL A 176 11.53 -20.91 15.05
CA VAL A 176 10.20 -20.47 15.48
C VAL A 176 9.65 -21.49 16.46
N ASP A 177 9.45 -21.11 17.73
CA ASP A 177 8.21 -21.36 18.47
C ASP A 177 8.30 -21.00 19.97
N LYS A 178 7.21 -20.39 20.46
CA LYS A 178 6.74 -20.28 21.86
C LYS A 178 7.62 -19.49 22.85
N VAL A 179 7.32 -18.20 22.98
CA VAL A 179 7.59 -17.46 24.23
C VAL A 179 6.54 -17.86 25.26
N THR A 180 6.91 -18.71 26.22
CA THR A 180 6.18 -18.88 27.49
C THR A 180 7.02 -18.22 28.56
N CYS A 181 6.60 -17.07 29.08
CA CYS A 181 7.24 -16.48 30.25
C CYS A 181 6.82 -17.28 31.49
N VAL A 182 7.74 -18.05 32.06
CA VAL A 182 7.60 -18.63 33.40
C VAL A 182 8.14 -17.60 34.40
N LEU A 183 7.26 -17.02 35.20
CA LEU A 183 7.63 -16.22 36.37
C LEU A 183 8.10 -17.16 37.50
N PRO A 184 9.17 -16.83 38.24
CA PRO A 184 9.57 -17.61 39.39
C PRO A 184 8.57 -17.44 40.55
N ASP A 185 8.27 -18.57 41.18
CA ASP A 185 7.40 -18.70 42.34
C ASP A 185 7.76 -17.74 43.47
N SER A 186 6.74 -17.11 44.05
CA SER A 186 6.77 -16.64 45.43
C SER A 186 5.47 -17.02 46.11
N GLN A 187 5.65 -17.80 47.16
CA GLN A 187 4.66 -18.46 47.99
C GLN A 187 3.60 -17.50 48.54
N THR A 188 2.33 -17.88 48.38
CA THR A 188 1.21 -17.78 49.33
C THR A 188 -0.03 -18.25 48.55
N GLY A 189 -0.63 -19.41 48.80
CA GLY A 189 -1.38 -19.73 50.00
C GLY A 189 -2.87 -19.77 49.66
N LEU A 190 -3.44 -20.99 49.73
CA LEU A 190 -4.86 -21.33 49.91
C LEU A 190 -5.79 -21.51 48.68
N LYS A 191 -6.16 -22.80 48.55
CA LYS A 191 -7.49 -23.39 48.26
C LYS A 191 -8.01 -23.34 46.82
N SER A 192 -7.78 -24.47 46.15
CA SER A 192 -8.66 -25.06 45.16
C SER A 192 -10.07 -25.30 45.71
N VAL A 193 -11.09 -24.84 44.99
CA VAL A 193 -12.44 -25.41 45.06
C VAL A 193 -12.88 -25.71 43.62
N LEU A 194 -12.89 -27.00 43.32
CA LEU A 194 -13.63 -27.62 42.22
C LEU A 194 -15.12 -27.55 42.56
N VAL A 195 -15.94 -27.07 41.62
CA VAL A 195 -17.33 -27.54 41.48
C VAL A 195 -17.65 -27.65 39.99
N GLN A 196 -17.68 -28.88 39.50
CA GLN A 196 -18.64 -29.30 38.48
C GLN A 196 -19.91 -29.72 39.23
N ASP A 197 -21.09 -29.37 38.72
CA ASP A 197 -22.13 -30.34 38.38
C ASP A 197 -23.42 -29.66 37.88
N ASP A 198 -23.92 -30.25 36.79
CA ASP A 198 -25.29 -30.49 36.34
C ASP A 198 -26.44 -29.50 36.64
N GLN A 199 -27.04 -29.06 35.50
CA GLN A 199 -28.45 -29.15 35.07
C GLN A 199 -29.59 -29.34 36.09
N PRO A 200 -30.79 -28.80 35.82
CA PRO A 200 -31.66 -29.21 34.68
C PRO A 200 -31.84 -28.16 33.58
#